data_AF-J4TH85-F1
#
_entry.id   AF-J4TH85-F1
#
_cell.length_a   1.000
_cell.length_b   1.000
_cell.length_c   1.000
_cell.angle_alpha   90.00
_cell.angle_beta   90.00
_cell.angle_gamma   90.00
#
_symmetry.space_group_name_H-M   'P 1'
#
loop_
_entity.id
_entity.type
_entity.pdbx_description
1 polymer ?
#
loop_
_entity_poly.entity_id
_entity_poly.type
_entity_poly.pdbx_seq_one_letter_code
_entity_poly.pdbx_strand_id
1 'polypeptide(L)'
;MAKWLGAPLGGGATTTTRAKDSDRQDACTVLDDALADGELSAEEHRERVSAATKAVTLGDLHTLVNDLQTNAGRQLPAVDSRPKMLPRVGGWWVPAAAFVVSVLLGIGIGWGLYGNTRSPLDFTTDPGAKPDGVGAVVLTAPTQLHSVGGLTGLFEQMRKRLGDTMGYRLVIYPTYAVLDRPDPSDDRRMLAYTYRGGWGDPTSSAKGSSDAAAPADLSKFDVTKTVGIMRGAPETLHMRPADVKTTYLIIEPATDPTTPGALSLSLYVSSDYGGGHITFAGDGAVKEMSLPT
;
A
#
# COMPACT_ATOMS: atom_id res chain seq x y z
N MET A 1 -60.25 22.56 -5.89
CA MET A 1 -61.07 22.45 -4.67
C MET A 1 -60.33 21.57 -3.67
N ALA A 2 -60.34 21.97 -2.38
CA ALA A 2 -59.99 21.25 -1.12
C ALA A 2 -58.61 20.52 -1.07
N LYS A 3 -57.57 20.88 -0.27
CA LYS A 3 -57.35 21.35 1.13
C LYS A 3 -57.39 20.22 2.20
N TRP A 4 -56.52 20.37 3.22
CA TRP A 4 -56.24 19.58 4.47
C TRP A 4 -54.94 18.74 4.42
N LEU A 5 -54.01 18.69 5.39
CA LEU A 5 -53.50 19.51 6.52
C LEU A 5 -52.38 18.70 7.21
N GLY A 6 -51.34 19.35 7.79
CA GLY A 6 -50.40 18.77 8.78
C GLY A 6 -48.96 18.57 8.25
N ALA A 7 -47.97 19.40 8.60
CA ALA A 7 -47.22 19.51 9.87
C ALA A 7 -45.75 18.99 9.68
N PRO A 8 -44.76 19.53 10.44
CA PRO A 8 -43.37 19.64 10.00
C PRO A 8 -42.49 18.46 10.45
N LEU A 9 -41.47 18.09 9.67
CA LEU A 9 -40.42 17.17 10.13
C LEU A 9 -39.25 17.96 10.73
N GLY A 10 -39.42 18.33 12.00
CA GLY A 10 -38.29 18.38 12.92
C GLY A 10 -37.98 16.95 13.33
N GLY A 11 -36.93 16.36 12.77
CA GLY A 11 -36.40 15.07 13.20
C GLY A 11 -35.11 15.30 13.96
N GLY A 12 -35.17 15.41 15.29
CA GLY A 12 -33.99 15.34 16.13
C GLY A 12 -33.32 13.98 15.93
N ALA A 13 -32.02 13.98 15.64
CA ALA A 13 -31.22 12.77 15.52
C ALA A 13 -31.33 11.98 16.83
N THR A 14 -31.96 10.81 16.78
CA THR A 14 -32.13 9.97 17.97
C THR A 14 -30.81 9.28 18.28
N THR A 15 -30.45 9.24 19.57
CA THR A 15 -29.23 8.60 20.09
C THR A 15 -29.06 7.14 19.67
N THR A 16 -30.15 6.47 19.27
CA THR A 16 -30.18 5.08 18.78
C THR A 16 -29.90 4.92 17.28
N THR A 17 -29.66 6.01 16.54
CA THR A 17 -29.37 5.96 15.10
C THR A 17 -28.00 5.36 14.84
N ARG A 18 -27.90 4.41 13.91
CA ARG A 18 -26.62 3.78 13.55
C ARG A 18 -25.66 4.81 12.92
N ALA A 19 -24.42 4.86 13.40
CA ALA A 19 -23.38 5.74 12.89
C ALA A 19 -22.87 5.27 11.51
N LYS A 20 -22.64 6.21 10.60
CA LYS A 20 -21.92 5.98 9.34
C LYS A 20 -20.42 6.05 9.56
N ASP A 21 -19.67 5.68 8.53
CA ASP A 21 -18.21 5.80 8.53
C ASP A 21 -17.77 7.28 8.55
N SER A 22 -18.49 8.15 7.83
CA SER A 22 -18.28 9.60 7.89
C SER A 22 -18.44 10.16 9.31
N ASP A 23 -19.48 9.72 10.02
CA ASP A 23 -19.77 10.21 11.37
C ASP A 23 -18.66 9.79 12.36
N ARG A 24 -18.09 8.59 12.17
CA ARG A 24 -16.93 8.11 12.94
C ARG A 24 -15.67 8.91 12.61
N GLN A 25 -15.46 9.26 11.34
CA GLN A 25 -14.32 10.08 10.90
C GLN A 25 -14.40 11.52 11.42
N ASP A 26 -15.60 12.11 11.40
CA ASP A 26 -15.84 13.47 11.93
C ASP A 26 -15.57 13.51 13.45
N ALA A 27 -16.01 12.49 14.18
CA ALA A 27 -15.71 12.36 15.62
C ALA A 27 -14.21 12.20 15.91
N CYS A 28 -13.48 11.42 15.10
CA CYS A 28 -12.02 11.33 15.22
C CYS A 28 -11.33 12.68 14.96
N THR A 29 -11.80 13.45 13.98
CA THR A 29 -11.26 14.80 13.69
C THR A 29 -11.43 15.74 14.88
N VAL A 30 -12.60 15.73 15.53
CA VAL A 30 -12.85 16.54 16.74
C VAL A 30 -11.95 16.12 17.91
N LEU A 31 -11.68 14.82 18.06
CA LEU A 31 -10.76 14.30 19.08
C LEU A 31 -9.30 14.71 18.81
N ASP A 32 -8.88 14.72 17.54
CA ASP A 32 -7.55 15.18 17.12
C ASP A 32 -7.37 16.68 17.39
N ASP A 33 -8.38 17.49 17.09
CA ASP A 33 -8.38 18.93 17.38
C ASP A 33 -8.32 19.20 18.90
N ALA A 34 -9.05 18.42 19.71
CA ALA A 34 -9.00 18.53 21.16
C ALA A 34 -7.65 18.11 21.78
N LEU A 35 -6.95 17.14 21.19
CA LEU A 35 -5.57 16.81 21.58
C LEU A 35 -4.62 17.96 21.21
N ALA A 36 -4.79 18.55 20.02
CA ALA A 36 -3.98 19.68 19.56
C ALA A 36 -4.17 20.94 20.42
N ASP A 37 -5.41 21.20 20.86
CA ASP A 37 -5.77 22.29 21.76
C ASP A 37 -5.39 22.00 23.24
N GLY A 38 -4.97 20.76 23.54
CA GLY A 38 -4.54 20.34 24.88
C GLY A 38 -5.67 20.05 25.86
N GLU A 39 -6.90 19.86 25.36
CA GLU A 39 -8.07 19.47 26.17
C GLU A 39 -8.09 17.97 26.49
N LEU A 40 -7.38 17.15 25.71
CA LEU A 40 -7.19 15.73 25.93
C LEU A 40 -5.70 15.39 26.09
N SER A 41 -5.38 14.47 27.00
CA SER A 41 -4.05 13.86 27.03
C SER A 41 -3.87 12.84 25.89
N ALA A 42 -2.61 12.50 25.57
CA ALA A 42 -2.30 11.50 24.54
C ALA A 42 -2.80 10.08 24.90
N GLU A 43 -2.93 9.78 26.18
CA GLU A 43 -3.50 8.54 26.70
C GLU A 43 -5.01 8.50 26.48
N GLU A 44 -5.72 9.57 26.86
CA GLU A 44 -7.17 9.69 26.71
C GLU A 44 -7.58 9.75 25.24
N HIS A 45 -6.80 10.44 24.41
CA HIS A 45 -7.02 10.49 22.96
C HIS A 45 -6.99 9.08 22.34
N ARG A 46 -5.99 8.26 22.66
CA ARG A 46 -5.89 6.87 22.15
C ARG A 46 -7.09 6.02 22.55
N GLU A 47 -7.56 6.15 23.79
CA GLU A 47 -8.73 5.42 24.27
C GLU A 47 -10.02 5.86 23.55
N ARG A 48 -10.21 7.18 23.38
CA ARG A 48 -11.39 7.74 22.73
C ARG A 48 -11.43 7.47 21.22
N VAL A 49 -10.31 7.53 20.52
CA VAL A 49 -10.23 7.16 19.09
C VAL A 49 -10.52 5.67 18.89
N SER A 50 -10.03 4.81 19.79
CA SER A 50 -10.37 3.37 19.74
C SER A 50 -11.86 3.12 19.97
N ALA A 51 -12.50 3.91 20.85
CA ALA A 51 -13.94 3.83 21.10
C ALA A 51 -14.75 4.38 19.91
N ALA A 52 -14.35 5.52 19.34
CA ALA A 52 -15.03 6.17 18.21
C ALA A 52 -15.05 5.29 16.95
N THR A 53 -13.94 4.63 16.63
CA THR A 53 -13.87 3.71 15.47
C THR A 53 -14.77 2.49 15.60
N LYS A 54 -15.08 2.06 16.84
CA LYS A 54 -15.92 0.92 17.18
C LYS A 54 -17.38 1.29 17.53
N ALA A 55 -17.68 2.58 17.60
CA ALA A 55 -19.02 3.06 17.95
C ALA A 55 -20.07 2.61 16.92
N VAL A 56 -21.21 2.13 17.40
CA VAL A 56 -22.28 1.60 16.55
C VAL A 56 -23.36 2.65 16.35
N THR A 57 -23.54 3.57 17.29
CA THR A 57 -24.59 4.60 17.25
C THR A 57 -24.05 6.02 17.30
N LEU A 58 -24.85 6.97 16.82
CA LEU A 58 -24.56 8.40 16.95
C LEU A 58 -24.57 8.85 18.42
N GLY A 59 -25.34 8.19 19.28
CA GLY A 59 -25.30 8.42 20.73
C GLY A 59 -23.93 8.07 21.32
N ASP A 60 -23.36 6.93 20.94
CA ASP A 60 -22.03 6.51 21.38
C ASP A 60 -20.96 7.53 20.96
N LEU A 61 -21.01 8.01 19.71
CA LEU A 61 -20.10 9.05 19.23
C LEU A 61 -20.28 10.38 19.96
N HIS A 62 -21.52 10.80 20.19
CA HIS A 62 -21.82 12.04 20.91
C HIS A 62 -21.28 12.01 22.34
N THR A 63 -21.35 10.87 23.04
CA THR A 63 -20.79 10.77 24.40
C THR A 63 -19.27 10.95 24.48
N LEU A 64 -18.55 10.67 23.39
CA LEU A 64 -17.09 10.78 23.35
C LEU A 64 -16.58 12.21 23.09
N VAL A 65 -17.44 13.09 22.54
CA VAL A 65 -17.07 14.45 22.12
C VAL A 65 -17.83 15.56 22.84
N ASN A 66 -18.92 15.25 23.55
CA ASN A 66 -19.80 16.24 24.16
C ASN A 66 -19.19 17.01 25.34
N ASP A 67 -18.11 16.50 25.93
CA ASP A 67 -17.36 17.16 27.00
C ASP A 67 -16.25 18.09 26.47
N LEU A 68 -15.93 18.01 25.18
CA LEU A 68 -14.88 18.82 24.54
C LEU A 68 -15.43 20.20 24.19
N GLN A 69 -14.64 21.24 24.44
CA GLN A 69 -15.04 22.59 24.08
C GLN A 69 -14.78 22.78 22.59
N THR A 70 -15.78 22.49 21.75
CA THR A 70 -15.70 22.83 20.33
C THR A 70 -15.65 24.36 20.21
N ASN A 71 -14.45 24.90 19.98
CA ASN A 71 -14.20 26.33 19.88
C ASN A 71 -14.83 26.93 18.60
N ALA A 72 -16.15 27.14 18.62
CA ALA A 72 -16.77 28.22 17.88
C ALA A 72 -16.42 29.56 18.57
N GLY A 73 -15.21 30.06 18.30
CA GLY A 73 -14.87 31.48 18.49
C GLY A 73 -14.38 31.88 19.89
N ARG A 74 -13.06 31.99 20.00
CA ARG A 74 -12.34 32.73 21.04
C ARG A 74 -12.67 34.23 20.98
N GLN A 75 -13.35 34.78 21.99
CA GLN A 75 -13.09 36.14 22.51
C GLN A 75 -13.74 36.35 23.91
N LEU A 76 -12.91 36.41 24.95
CA LEU A 76 -13.23 37.07 26.23
C LEU A 76 -12.69 38.52 26.18
N PRO A 77 -13.31 39.51 26.85
CA PRO A 77 -13.05 39.70 28.28
C PRO A 77 -14.21 40.19 29.18
N ALA A 78 -14.06 39.80 30.45
CA ALA A 78 -14.33 40.49 31.73
C ALA A 78 -15.75 41.03 32.13
N VAL A 79 -16.33 40.32 33.10
CA VAL A 79 -16.94 40.75 34.39
C VAL A 79 -17.54 42.17 34.49
N ASP A 80 -18.87 42.29 34.67
CA ASP A 80 -19.49 42.61 35.98
C ASP A 80 -21.04 42.70 35.99
N SER A 81 -21.63 42.18 37.08
CA SER A 81 -22.87 42.56 37.80
C SER A 81 -24.29 42.61 37.12
N ARG A 82 -25.25 41.93 37.80
CA ARG A 82 -26.71 41.80 37.54
C ARG A 82 -27.50 43.12 37.85
N PRO A 83 -28.86 43.17 37.79
CA PRO A 83 -29.83 42.99 36.68
C PRO A 83 -30.88 44.14 36.58
N LYS A 84 -31.66 44.30 35.48
CA LYS A 84 -33.11 44.68 35.47
C LYS A 84 -33.75 44.90 34.07
N MET A 85 -34.88 44.20 33.85
CA MET A 85 -36.16 44.54 33.17
C MET A 85 -36.25 45.52 31.96
N LEU A 86 -36.76 44.98 30.82
CA LEU A 86 -37.90 45.41 29.93
C LEU A 86 -37.98 46.87 29.36
N PRO A 87 -38.77 47.14 28.28
CA PRO A 87 -38.66 46.76 26.86
C PRO A 87 -38.77 48.01 25.90
N ARG A 88 -38.86 47.78 24.57
CA ARG A 88 -39.67 48.54 23.55
C ARG A 88 -38.95 49.33 22.41
N VAL A 89 -39.10 48.78 21.20
CA VAL A 89 -39.49 49.36 19.86
C VAL A 89 -38.57 50.34 19.11
N GLY A 90 -38.25 49.94 17.86
CA GLY A 90 -38.43 50.78 16.66
C GLY A 90 -37.26 50.83 15.68
N GLY A 91 -37.41 50.31 14.45
CA GLY A 91 -36.60 50.75 13.28
C GLY A 91 -36.04 49.68 12.32
N TRP A 92 -36.89 48.84 11.71
CA TRP A 92 -36.50 47.81 10.73
C TRP A 92 -36.43 48.37 9.29
N TRP A 93 -35.43 49.21 8.95
CA TRP A 93 -35.14 49.56 7.54
C TRP A 93 -33.64 49.66 7.20
N VAL A 94 -32.75 49.61 8.19
CA VAL A 94 -31.29 49.75 7.95
C VAL A 94 -30.55 48.43 7.64
N PRO A 95 -30.93 47.21 8.09
CA PRO A 95 -30.03 46.06 7.96
C PRO A 95 -30.01 45.36 6.59
N ALA A 96 -30.95 45.64 5.67
CA ALA A 96 -31.01 44.95 4.38
C ALA A 96 -29.97 45.46 3.35
N ALA A 97 -29.69 46.76 3.34
CA ALA A 97 -28.70 47.35 2.43
C ALA A 97 -27.25 47.02 2.83
N ALA A 98 -26.99 46.90 4.14
CA ALA A 98 -25.68 46.55 4.67
C ALA A 98 -25.26 45.11 4.31
N PHE A 99 -26.21 44.16 4.25
CA PHE A 99 -25.92 42.76 3.95
C PHE A 99 -25.49 42.55 2.49
N VAL A 100 -26.11 43.23 1.53
CA VAL A 100 -25.74 43.14 0.11
C VAL A 100 -24.35 43.73 -0.15
N VAL A 101 -24.01 44.85 0.51
CA VAL A 101 -22.68 45.46 0.40
C VAL A 101 -21.61 44.57 1.04
N SER A 102 -21.88 43.97 2.21
CA SER A 102 -20.92 43.06 2.86
C SER A 102 -20.68 41.76 2.09
N VAL A 103 -21.69 41.20 1.43
CA VAL A 103 -21.52 40.02 0.56
C VAL A 103 -20.68 40.38 -0.68
N LEU A 104 -20.95 41.51 -1.32
CA LEU A 104 -20.18 41.96 -2.48
C LEU A 104 -18.73 42.35 -2.11
N LEU A 105 -18.52 42.95 -0.93
CA LEU A 105 -17.19 43.28 -0.42
C LEU A 105 -16.41 42.02 -0.01
N GLY A 106 -17.08 41.03 0.60
CA GLY A 106 -16.48 39.74 0.97
C GLY A 106 -16.02 38.96 -0.25
N ILE A 107 -16.80 38.98 -1.34
CA ILE A 107 -16.42 38.38 -2.63
C ILE A 107 -15.22 39.13 -3.25
N GLY A 108 -15.18 40.47 -3.15
CA GLY A 108 -14.07 41.27 -3.69
C GLY A 108 -12.74 41.11 -2.93
N ILE A 109 -12.77 41.03 -1.60
CA ILE A 109 -11.57 40.86 -0.77
C ILE A 109 -11.02 39.43 -0.87
N GLY A 110 -11.90 38.41 -0.97
CA GLY A 110 -11.48 37.04 -1.22
C GLY A 110 -10.77 36.86 -2.57
N TRP A 111 -11.15 37.64 -3.59
CA TRP A 111 -10.53 37.62 -4.91
C TRP A 111 -9.12 38.24 -4.93
N GLY A 112 -8.95 39.40 -4.26
CA GLY A 112 -7.70 40.18 -4.33
C GLY A 112 -6.51 39.56 -3.62
N LEU A 113 -6.73 38.62 -2.69
CA LEU A 113 -5.66 37.97 -1.92
C LEU A 113 -5.39 36.51 -2.33
N TYR A 114 -6.31 35.85 -3.05
CA TYR A 114 -6.21 34.42 -3.39
C TYR A 114 -6.47 34.06 -4.88
N GLY A 115 -6.85 35.01 -5.75
CA GLY A 115 -7.16 34.74 -7.15
C GLY A 115 -5.99 35.00 -8.12
N ASN A 116 -5.47 33.97 -8.79
CA ASN A 116 -4.45 34.07 -9.85
C ASN A 116 -5.05 34.28 -11.26
N THR A 117 -6.27 34.81 -11.38
CA THR A 117 -6.98 35.00 -12.67
C THR A 117 -7.54 36.43 -12.83
N ARG A 118 -7.57 36.94 -14.07
CA ARG A 118 -7.92 38.33 -14.39
C ARG A 118 -9.42 38.64 -14.35
N SER A 119 -10.30 37.66 -14.11
CA SER A 119 -11.75 37.88 -13.95
C SER A 119 -12.51 36.72 -13.31
N PRO A 120 -13.64 36.99 -12.62
CA PRO A 120 -14.51 36.01 -11.96
C PRO A 120 -15.33 35.09 -12.85
N LEU A 121 -15.28 35.30 -14.16
CA LEU A 121 -15.94 34.44 -15.15
C LEU A 121 -14.95 33.63 -15.99
N ASP A 122 -13.65 33.72 -15.66
CA ASP A 122 -12.61 32.98 -16.36
C ASP A 122 -12.32 31.68 -15.61
N PHE A 123 -13.18 30.70 -15.82
CA PHE A 123 -12.91 29.30 -15.48
C PHE A 123 -11.92 28.76 -16.52
N THR A 124 -10.69 29.27 -16.54
CA THR A 124 -9.60 28.62 -17.25
C THR A 124 -9.43 27.25 -16.60
N THR A 125 -10.16 26.30 -17.16
CA THR A 125 -10.24 24.93 -16.69
C THR A 125 -8.86 24.40 -16.97
N ASP A 126 -8.08 24.15 -15.91
CA ASP A 126 -6.78 23.51 -16.01
C ASP A 126 -6.93 22.33 -17.00
N PRO A 127 -6.25 22.37 -18.16
CA PRO A 127 -6.39 21.31 -19.16
C PRO A 127 -5.95 19.94 -18.60
N GLY A 128 -5.18 19.90 -17.51
CA GLY A 128 -4.83 18.69 -16.77
C GLY A 128 -5.87 18.23 -15.74
N ALA A 129 -6.86 19.05 -15.39
CA ALA A 129 -7.91 18.71 -14.43
C ALA A 129 -9.12 17.99 -15.06
N LYS A 130 -9.13 17.82 -16.39
CA LYS A 130 -10.12 16.99 -17.06
C LYS A 130 -9.65 15.54 -17.03
N PRO A 131 -10.49 14.59 -16.56
CA PRO A 131 -10.22 13.18 -16.74
C PRO A 131 -9.97 12.91 -18.23
N ASP A 132 -8.76 12.49 -18.56
CA ASP A 132 -8.29 12.21 -19.93
C ASP A 132 -8.89 10.93 -20.51
N GLY A 133 -9.75 10.24 -19.75
CA GLY A 133 -10.38 8.98 -20.13
C GLY A 133 -9.40 7.80 -20.11
N VAL A 134 -8.17 7.98 -19.63
CA VAL A 134 -7.20 6.90 -19.48
C VAL A 134 -7.53 6.12 -18.21
N GLY A 135 -8.12 4.94 -18.38
CA GLY A 135 -8.40 4.04 -17.26
C GLY A 135 -7.11 3.61 -16.56
N ALA A 136 -7.14 3.58 -15.23
CA ALA A 136 -6.01 3.08 -14.45
C ALA A 136 -5.73 1.62 -14.78
N VAL A 137 -4.50 1.31 -15.23
CA VAL A 137 -4.03 -0.06 -15.42
C VAL A 137 -3.36 -0.53 -14.13
N VAL A 138 -3.99 -1.47 -13.43
CA VAL A 138 -3.40 -2.08 -12.23
C VAL A 138 -2.40 -3.16 -12.64
N LEU A 139 -1.10 -2.86 -12.50
CA LEU A 139 -0.03 -3.83 -12.73
C LEU A 139 0.07 -4.75 -11.51
N THR A 140 -0.44 -5.98 -11.62
CA THR A 140 -0.30 -6.99 -10.57
C THR A 140 1.00 -7.76 -10.79
N ALA A 141 2.05 -7.42 -10.04
CA ALA A 141 3.28 -8.22 -10.08
C ALA A 141 3.03 -9.62 -9.47
N PRO A 142 3.58 -10.70 -10.05
CA PRO A 142 3.51 -12.03 -9.48
C PRO A 142 4.24 -12.05 -8.13
N THR A 143 3.53 -12.41 -7.08
CA THR A 143 4.03 -12.47 -5.70
C THR A 143 4.44 -13.87 -5.25
N GLN A 144 4.22 -14.89 -6.10
CA GLN A 144 4.43 -16.30 -5.76
C GLN A 144 5.27 -17.03 -6.82
N LEU A 145 6.57 -16.69 -6.89
CA LEU A 145 7.50 -17.38 -7.80
C LEU A 145 7.76 -18.83 -7.40
N HIS A 146 7.65 -19.18 -6.11
CA HIS A 146 7.81 -20.53 -5.58
C HIS A 146 6.57 -21.41 -5.77
N SER A 147 5.92 -21.27 -6.92
CA SER A 147 4.74 -22.04 -7.31
C SER A 147 4.93 -22.57 -8.73
N VAL A 148 4.13 -23.57 -9.12
CA VAL A 148 4.20 -24.12 -10.49
C VAL A 148 3.94 -23.01 -11.51
N GLY A 149 2.86 -22.24 -11.33
CA GLY A 149 2.55 -21.11 -12.22
C GLY A 149 3.61 -20.00 -12.18
N GLY A 150 4.20 -19.73 -11.01
CA GLY A 150 5.26 -18.74 -10.84
C GLY A 150 6.54 -19.10 -11.60
N LEU A 151 7.04 -20.32 -11.44
CA LEU A 151 8.22 -20.80 -12.15
C LEU A 151 7.96 -20.90 -13.66
N THR A 152 6.82 -21.49 -14.08
CA THR A 152 6.46 -21.57 -15.51
C THR A 152 6.37 -20.17 -16.13
N GLY A 153 5.67 -19.24 -15.48
CA GLY A 153 5.50 -17.86 -15.95
C GLY A 153 6.81 -17.06 -16.00
N LEU A 154 7.75 -17.33 -15.07
CA LEU A 154 9.08 -16.72 -15.08
C LEU A 154 9.84 -17.09 -16.36
N PHE A 155 9.90 -18.38 -16.71
CA PHE A 155 10.59 -18.85 -17.91
C PHE A 155 9.86 -18.47 -19.20
N GLU A 156 8.52 -18.40 -19.21
CA GLU A 156 7.79 -17.84 -20.34
C GLU A 156 8.16 -16.37 -20.61
N GLN A 157 8.27 -15.56 -19.56
CA GLN A 157 8.69 -14.16 -19.68
C GLN A 157 10.16 -14.03 -20.07
N MET A 158 11.01 -14.95 -19.61
CA MET A 158 12.40 -15.05 -20.04
C MET A 158 12.49 -15.26 -21.55
N ARG A 159 11.75 -16.23 -22.10
CA ARG A 159 11.66 -16.45 -23.56
C ARG A 159 11.12 -15.23 -24.31
N LYS A 160 10.07 -14.59 -23.80
CA LYS A 160 9.45 -13.41 -24.45
C LYS A 160 10.38 -12.20 -24.48
N ARG A 161 11.11 -11.91 -23.40
CA ARG A 161 11.96 -10.71 -23.31
C ARG A 161 13.38 -10.94 -23.83
N LEU A 162 13.95 -12.11 -23.58
CA LEU A 162 15.37 -12.40 -23.81
C LEU A 162 15.60 -13.34 -25.00
N GLY A 163 14.55 -13.96 -25.55
CA GLY A 163 14.62 -14.87 -26.71
C GLY A 163 14.97 -16.32 -26.37
N ASP A 164 15.54 -16.58 -25.19
CA ASP A 164 15.96 -17.91 -24.75
C ASP A 164 15.83 -18.08 -23.23
N THR A 165 16.24 -19.25 -22.74
CA THR A 165 16.35 -19.58 -21.32
C THR A 165 17.79 -19.90 -20.89
N MET A 166 18.78 -19.35 -21.62
CA MET A 166 20.19 -19.60 -21.38
C MET A 166 20.72 -18.70 -20.27
N GLY A 167 21.56 -19.26 -19.39
CA GLY A 167 22.24 -18.49 -18.35
C GLY A 167 23.31 -19.30 -17.61
N TYR A 168 24.11 -18.58 -16.82
CA TYR A 168 25.07 -19.16 -15.89
C TYR A 168 24.40 -19.53 -14.56
N ARG A 169 23.47 -18.70 -14.10
CA ARG A 169 22.80 -18.88 -12.81
C ARG A 169 21.47 -18.15 -12.78
N LEU A 170 20.48 -18.77 -12.15
CA LEU A 170 19.19 -18.15 -11.83
C LEU A 170 18.89 -18.36 -10.35
N VAL A 171 18.81 -17.27 -9.59
CA VAL A 171 18.43 -17.27 -8.18
C VAL A 171 16.99 -16.78 -8.05
N ILE A 172 16.13 -17.59 -7.43
CA ILE A 172 14.69 -17.36 -7.36
C ILE A 172 14.29 -17.23 -5.89
N TYR A 173 13.97 -16.01 -5.49
CA TYR A 173 13.33 -15.69 -4.22
C TYR A 173 11.80 -15.79 -4.36
N PRO A 174 11.03 -15.73 -3.27
CA PRO A 174 9.56 -15.88 -3.35
C PRO A 174 8.90 -14.79 -4.22
N THR A 175 9.46 -13.58 -4.24
CA THR A 175 8.86 -12.40 -4.90
C THR A 175 9.68 -11.83 -6.06
N TYR A 176 10.92 -12.29 -6.25
CA TYR A 176 11.79 -11.81 -7.33
C TYR A 176 12.81 -12.86 -7.74
N ALA A 177 13.42 -12.70 -8.91
CA ALA A 177 14.52 -13.56 -9.35
C ALA A 177 15.67 -12.72 -9.91
N VAL A 178 16.87 -13.29 -9.91
CA VAL A 178 18.08 -12.68 -10.48
C VAL A 178 18.73 -13.70 -11.42
N LEU A 179 19.00 -13.27 -12.65
CA LEU A 179 19.49 -14.11 -13.73
C LEU A 179 20.82 -13.56 -14.24
N ASP A 180 21.85 -14.39 -14.18
CA ASP A 180 23.18 -14.10 -14.72
C ASP A 180 23.35 -14.80 -16.07
N ARG A 181 23.69 -14.04 -17.12
CA ARG A 181 23.81 -14.57 -18.50
C ARG A 181 25.07 -14.06 -19.19
N PRO A 182 25.55 -14.75 -20.24
CA PRO A 182 26.61 -14.23 -21.09
C PRO A 182 26.28 -12.85 -21.66
N ASP A 183 27.25 -11.94 -21.65
CA ASP A 183 27.15 -10.69 -22.39
C ASP A 183 27.41 -10.99 -23.88
N PRO A 184 26.47 -10.68 -24.80
CA PRO A 184 26.66 -10.95 -26.22
C PRO A 184 27.77 -10.12 -26.86
N SER A 185 28.22 -9.03 -26.21
CA SER A 185 29.26 -8.15 -26.71
C SER A 185 30.66 -8.48 -26.17
N ASP A 186 30.75 -9.20 -25.05
CA ASP A 186 32.02 -9.51 -24.37
C ASP A 186 31.94 -10.85 -23.62
N ASP A 187 32.68 -11.85 -24.08
CA ASP A 187 32.67 -13.21 -23.53
C ASP A 187 33.25 -13.30 -22.10
N ARG A 188 33.97 -12.27 -21.65
CA ARG A 188 34.53 -12.16 -20.29
C ARG A 188 33.57 -11.52 -19.30
N ARG A 189 32.42 -11.03 -19.78
CA ARG A 189 31.43 -10.32 -18.97
C ARG A 189 30.12 -11.07 -18.92
N MET A 190 29.34 -10.72 -17.92
CA MET A 190 27.97 -11.21 -17.76
C MET A 190 27.01 -10.05 -17.54
N LEU A 191 25.77 -10.30 -17.94
CA LEU A 191 24.63 -9.43 -17.70
C LEU A 191 23.77 -10.04 -16.59
N ALA A 192 23.52 -9.27 -15.54
CA ALA A 192 22.63 -9.63 -14.45
C ALA A 192 21.28 -8.92 -14.63
N TYR A 193 20.22 -9.71 -14.79
CA TYR A 193 18.85 -9.22 -14.92
C TYR A 193 18.06 -9.49 -13.64
N THR A 194 17.30 -8.50 -13.18
CA THR A 194 16.35 -8.67 -12.07
C THR A 194 14.93 -8.83 -12.61
N TYR A 195 14.23 -9.85 -12.11
CA TYR A 195 12.82 -10.10 -12.37
C TYR A 195 11.95 -9.67 -11.18
N ARG A 196 11.04 -8.71 -11.38
CA ARG A 196 10.01 -8.30 -10.41
C ARG A 196 8.69 -8.01 -11.12
N GLY A 197 8.05 -9.06 -11.62
CA GLY A 197 6.88 -8.95 -12.51
C GLY A 197 7.18 -8.54 -13.95
N GLY A 198 8.46 -8.52 -14.28
CA GLY A 198 9.03 -8.25 -15.58
C GLY A 198 10.55 -8.26 -15.45
N TRP A 199 11.25 -8.54 -16.54
CA TRP A 199 12.71 -8.46 -16.59
C TRP A 199 13.12 -7.00 -16.82
N GLY A 200 13.81 -6.42 -15.82
CA GLY A 200 14.35 -5.06 -15.90
C GLY A 200 15.59 -4.96 -16.79
N ASP A 201 16.19 -3.78 -16.81
CA ASP A 201 17.43 -3.55 -17.54
C ASP A 201 18.62 -4.24 -16.84
N PRO A 202 19.59 -4.79 -17.59
CA PRO A 202 20.70 -5.52 -17.01
C PRO A 202 21.76 -4.60 -16.44
N THR A 203 22.46 -5.09 -15.44
CA THR A 203 23.78 -4.56 -15.06
C THR A 203 24.87 -5.45 -15.63
N SER A 204 26.02 -4.86 -15.98
CA SER A 204 27.15 -5.61 -16.54
C SER A 204 28.27 -5.74 -15.52
N SER A 205 28.83 -6.93 -15.37
CA SER A 205 29.95 -7.21 -14.47
C SER A 205 30.92 -8.23 -15.07
N ALA A 206 32.12 -8.33 -14.50
CA ALA A 206 33.08 -9.36 -14.90
C ALA A 206 32.55 -10.75 -14.48
N LYS A 207 32.85 -11.76 -15.28
CA LYS A 207 32.49 -13.15 -14.99
C LYS A 207 33.15 -13.65 -13.70
N GLY A 208 32.36 -14.19 -12.77
CA GLY A 208 32.85 -14.74 -11.50
C GLY A 208 33.29 -16.20 -11.61
N SER A 209 33.91 -16.72 -10.54
CA SER A 209 34.29 -18.14 -10.45
C SER A 209 33.09 -19.08 -10.40
N SER A 210 31.96 -18.65 -9.82
CA SER A 210 30.69 -19.39 -9.83
C SER A 210 30.12 -19.58 -11.23
N ASP A 211 30.54 -18.73 -12.17
CA ASP A 211 30.00 -18.71 -13.52
C ASP A 211 30.93 -19.44 -14.49
N ALA A 212 31.98 -20.10 -13.98
CA ALA A 212 33.02 -20.76 -14.78
C ALA A 212 32.45 -21.82 -15.73
N ALA A 213 31.31 -22.44 -15.38
CA ALA A 213 30.62 -23.39 -16.25
C ALA A 213 30.13 -22.72 -17.55
N ALA A 214 29.98 -23.53 -18.60
CA ALA A 214 29.32 -23.06 -19.82
C ALA A 214 27.85 -22.73 -19.52
N PRO A 215 27.27 -21.69 -20.15
CA PRO A 215 25.86 -21.36 -19.93
C PRO A 215 24.99 -22.54 -20.39
N ALA A 216 23.93 -22.82 -19.63
CA ALA A 216 23.00 -23.90 -19.93
C ALA A 216 21.57 -23.37 -20.03
N ASP A 217 20.69 -24.19 -20.61
CA ASP A 217 19.26 -23.92 -20.62
C ASP A 217 18.69 -24.19 -19.23
N LEU A 218 18.46 -23.12 -18.46
CA LEU A 218 18.03 -23.17 -17.08
C LEU A 218 16.58 -23.64 -16.91
N SER A 219 15.85 -23.86 -18.01
CA SER A 219 14.48 -24.36 -17.98
C SER A 219 14.37 -25.90 -18.03
N LYS A 220 15.50 -26.61 -18.19
CA LYS A 220 15.55 -28.08 -18.32
C LYS A 220 15.43 -28.81 -16.99
N PHE A 221 14.36 -28.56 -16.25
CA PHE A 221 14.04 -29.26 -15.02
C PHE A 221 12.54 -29.52 -14.87
N ASP A 222 12.19 -30.46 -14.01
CA ASP A 222 10.81 -30.79 -13.67
C ASP A 222 10.26 -29.79 -12.64
N VAL A 223 9.48 -28.81 -13.14
CA VAL A 223 8.88 -27.74 -12.32
C VAL A 223 8.01 -28.32 -11.20
N THR A 224 7.26 -29.39 -11.45
CA THR A 224 6.31 -29.95 -10.48
C THR A 224 7.06 -30.61 -9.33
N LYS A 225 8.08 -31.42 -9.65
CA LYS A 225 8.93 -32.05 -8.63
C LYS A 225 9.72 -31.02 -7.84
N THR A 226 10.29 -30.01 -8.49
CA THR A 226 10.99 -28.91 -7.81
C THR A 226 10.08 -28.21 -6.80
N VAL A 227 8.86 -27.83 -7.20
CA VAL A 227 7.91 -27.21 -6.27
C VAL A 227 7.49 -28.16 -5.15
N GLY A 228 7.38 -29.47 -5.43
CA GLY A 228 7.14 -30.49 -4.41
C GLY A 228 8.25 -30.52 -3.35
N ILE A 229 9.52 -30.54 -3.78
CA ILE A 229 10.69 -30.48 -2.89
C ILE A 229 10.67 -29.18 -2.10
N MET A 230 10.41 -28.04 -2.74
CA MET A 230 10.36 -26.73 -2.07
C MET A 230 9.32 -26.67 -0.95
N ARG A 231 8.16 -27.29 -1.15
CA ARG A 231 7.08 -27.32 -0.15
C ARG A 231 7.41 -28.19 1.06
N GLY A 232 8.16 -29.28 0.87
CA GLY A 232 8.56 -30.18 1.95
C GLY A 232 9.94 -29.90 2.53
N ALA A 233 10.64 -28.87 2.03
CA ALA A 233 12.00 -28.58 2.43
C ALA A 233 12.16 -28.20 3.91
N PRO A 234 11.27 -27.38 4.52
CA PRO A 234 11.36 -27.09 5.95
C PRO A 234 11.35 -28.36 6.79
N GLU A 235 10.40 -29.27 6.53
CA GLU A 235 10.27 -30.53 7.27
C GLU A 235 11.47 -31.45 7.01
N THR A 236 11.92 -31.53 5.76
CA THR A 236 13.11 -32.33 5.36
C THR A 236 14.38 -31.85 6.08
N LEU A 237 14.49 -30.54 6.32
CA LEU A 237 15.62 -29.92 7.02
C LEU A 237 15.38 -29.79 8.55
N HIS A 238 14.35 -30.47 9.08
CA HIS A 238 13.98 -30.45 10.50
C HIS A 238 13.71 -29.04 11.06
N MET A 239 13.25 -28.13 10.21
CA MET A 239 12.83 -26.78 10.58
C MET A 239 11.31 -26.73 10.76
N ARG A 240 10.85 -25.97 11.75
CA ARG A 240 9.42 -25.66 11.85
C ARG A 240 9.07 -24.65 10.75
N PRO A 241 8.02 -24.86 9.95
CA PRO A 241 7.64 -23.91 8.88
C PRO A 241 7.42 -22.48 9.38
N ALA A 242 6.95 -22.31 10.62
CA ALA A 242 6.74 -21.00 11.23
C ALA A 242 8.05 -20.24 11.54
N ASP A 243 9.19 -20.93 11.62
CA ASP A 243 10.49 -20.33 11.93
C ASP A 243 11.28 -19.96 10.66
N VAL A 244 10.82 -20.39 9.48
CA VAL A 244 11.49 -20.12 8.21
C VAL A 244 11.44 -18.63 7.90
N LYS A 245 12.61 -18.01 7.73
CA LYS A 245 12.76 -16.59 7.37
C LYS A 245 12.99 -16.38 5.89
N THR A 246 13.86 -17.20 5.31
CA THR A 246 14.27 -17.06 3.92
C THR A 246 14.25 -18.42 3.26
N THR A 247 13.74 -18.45 2.03
CA THR A 247 13.83 -19.59 1.15
C THR A 247 14.15 -19.09 -0.23
N TYR A 248 15.12 -19.68 -0.91
CA TYR A 248 15.44 -19.35 -2.29
C TYR A 248 16.02 -20.56 -3.02
N LEU A 249 15.73 -20.62 -4.32
CA LEU A 249 16.18 -21.68 -5.21
C LEU A 249 17.27 -21.12 -6.12
N ILE A 250 18.40 -21.81 -6.22
CA ILE A 250 19.43 -21.56 -7.22
C ILE A 250 19.32 -22.64 -8.30
N ILE A 251 19.37 -22.23 -9.56
CA ILE A 251 19.46 -23.11 -10.73
C ILE A 251 20.72 -22.75 -11.51
N GLU A 252 21.60 -23.72 -11.71
CA GLU A 252 22.87 -23.55 -12.39
C GLU A 252 23.25 -24.79 -13.22
N PRO A 253 24.12 -24.66 -14.23
CA PRO A 253 24.69 -25.81 -14.91
C PRO A 253 25.39 -26.74 -13.92
N ALA A 254 25.13 -28.04 -14.03
CA ALA A 254 25.83 -29.03 -13.21
C ALA A 254 27.33 -29.02 -13.55
N THR A 255 28.16 -29.05 -12.52
CA THR A 255 29.63 -29.18 -12.63
C THR A 255 30.09 -30.62 -12.73
N ASP A 256 29.17 -31.58 -12.62
CA ASP A 256 29.45 -33.01 -12.72
C ASP A 256 29.90 -33.38 -14.14
N PRO A 257 31.16 -33.85 -14.33
CA PRO A 257 31.68 -34.20 -15.64
C PRO A 257 30.98 -35.42 -16.26
N THR A 258 30.27 -36.22 -15.48
CA THR A 258 29.57 -37.42 -15.96
C THR A 258 28.21 -37.10 -16.59
N THR A 259 27.66 -35.91 -16.34
CA THR A 259 26.38 -35.45 -16.91
C THR A 259 26.49 -34.06 -17.54
N PRO A 260 27.21 -33.89 -18.66
CA PRO A 260 27.36 -32.59 -19.31
C PRO A 260 26.03 -31.99 -19.72
N GLY A 261 25.81 -30.71 -19.39
CA GLY A 261 24.59 -29.98 -19.74
C GLY A 261 23.37 -30.30 -18.86
N ALA A 262 23.52 -31.14 -17.83
CA ALA A 262 22.52 -31.29 -16.78
C ALA A 262 22.46 -30.03 -15.91
N LEU A 263 21.36 -29.85 -15.17
CA LEU A 263 21.20 -28.78 -14.19
C LEU A 263 21.44 -29.31 -12.77
N SER A 264 21.99 -28.43 -11.93
CA SER A 264 22.01 -28.58 -10.48
C SER A 264 21.10 -27.52 -9.87
N LEU A 265 20.20 -27.96 -9.00
CA LEU A 265 19.26 -27.10 -8.29
C LEU A 265 19.61 -27.16 -6.80
N SER A 266 19.76 -26.01 -6.17
CA SER A 266 20.10 -25.90 -4.75
C SER A 266 19.06 -25.03 -4.06
N LEU A 267 18.27 -25.63 -3.18
CA LEU A 267 17.25 -24.96 -2.38
C LEU A 267 17.80 -24.66 -0.99
N TYR A 268 17.90 -23.38 -0.67
CA TYR A 268 18.33 -22.91 0.64
C TYR A 268 17.13 -22.52 1.48
N VAL A 269 17.14 -22.95 2.74
CA VAL A 269 16.13 -22.59 3.74
C VAL A 269 16.88 -22.12 4.99
N SER A 270 16.50 -20.96 5.51
CA SER A 270 17.11 -20.43 6.75
C SER A 270 16.04 -19.98 7.74
N SER A 271 16.35 -20.17 9.02
CA SER A 271 15.55 -19.76 10.17
C SER A 271 16.41 -18.95 11.15
N ASP A 272 15.80 -18.48 12.23
CA ASP A 272 16.54 -17.85 13.35
C ASP A 272 17.52 -18.81 14.05
N TYR A 273 17.36 -20.13 13.84
CA TYR A 273 18.12 -21.19 14.50
C TYR A 273 19.18 -21.86 13.61
N GLY A 274 19.39 -21.34 12.39
CA GLY A 274 20.34 -21.91 11.44
C GLY A 274 19.74 -22.07 10.04
N GLY A 275 20.60 -22.47 9.10
CA GLY A 275 20.25 -22.65 7.70
C GLY A 275 20.72 -23.99 7.16
N GLY A 276 19.92 -24.58 6.29
CA GLY A 276 20.23 -25.82 5.58
C GLY A 276 19.95 -25.67 4.10
N HIS A 277 20.39 -26.64 3.31
CA HIS A 277 20.07 -26.68 1.89
C HIS A 277 19.91 -28.10 1.37
N ILE A 278 19.17 -28.22 0.27
CA ILE A 278 18.94 -29.46 -0.47
C ILE A 278 19.42 -29.23 -1.89
N THR A 279 20.36 -30.04 -2.35
CA THR A 279 20.84 -30.03 -3.73
C THR A 279 20.29 -31.23 -4.48
N PHE A 280 19.70 -31.01 -5.65
CA PHE A 280 19.04 -32.02 -6.46
C PHE A 280 19.24 -31.77 -7.95
N ALA A 281 19.08 -32.82 -8.76
CA ALA A 281 19.18 -32.76 -10.20
C ALA A 281 17.90 -32.20 -10.85
N GLY A 282 17.97 -31.84 -12.13
CA GLY A 282 16.83 -31.30 -12.89
C GLY A 282 15.60 -32.22 -12.95
N ASP A 283 15.75 -33.53 -12.77
CA ASP A 283 14.65 -34.49 -12.72
C ASP A 283 14.07 -34.69 -11.30
N GLY A 284 14.58 -33.96 -10.31
CA GLY A 284 14.20 -34.04 -8.90
C GLY A 284 14.99 -35.06 -8.07
N ALA A 285 15.97 -35.78 -8.64
CA ALA A 285 16.80 -36.71 -7.87
C ALA A 285 17.69 -35.95 -6.88
N VAL A 286 17.54 -36.23 -5.57
CA VAL A 286 18.35 -35.57 -4.54
C VAL A 286 19.81 -36.04 -4.63
N LYS A 287 20.74 -35.08 -4.61
CA LYS A 287 22.19 -35.32 -4.60
C LYS A 287 22.76 -35.21 -3.19
N GLU A 288 22.41 -34.14 -2.48
CA GLU A 288 22.98 -33.81 -1.18
C GLU A 288 21.96 -33.05 -0.32
N MET A 289 22.06 -33.22 1.00
CA MET A 289 21.32 -32.44 1.98
C MET A 289 22.28 -31.99 3.08
N SER A 290 22.20 -30.71 3.43
CA SER A 290 22.93 -30.12 4.55
C SER A 290 21.89 -29.65 5.58
N LEU A 291 21.87 -30.33 6.72
CA LEU A 291 20.98 -29.99 7.83
C LEU A 291 21.48 -28.71 8.53
N PRO A 292 20.57 -27.90 9.09
CA PRO A 292 20.95 -26.75 9.88
C PRO A 292 21.83 -27.13 11.07
N THR A 293 22.92 -26.37 11.21
CA THR A 293 23.86 -26.41 12.35
C THR A 293 23.62 -25.26 13.30
#